data_AF-A0A7D5VGI2-F1
#
_entry.id   AF-A0A7D5VGI2-F1
#
_cell.length_a   1.000
_cell.length_b   1.000
_cell.length_c   1.000
_cell.angle_alpha   90.00
_cell.angle_beta   90.00
_cell.angle_gamma   90.00
#
_symmetry.space_group_name_H-M   'P 1'
#
loop_
_entity.id
_entity.type
_entity.pdbx_description
1 polymer ?
#
loop_
_entity_poly.entity_id
_entity_poly.type
_entity_poly.pdbx_seq_one_letter_code
_entity_poly.pdbx_strand_id
1 'polypeptide(L)' 'MTRQRPTARELLTPTSEKLLATVYAGQVRAVVIERTLRRMAQADQRMLQGSQRRHT' A
#
# COMPACT_ATOMS: atom_id res chain seq x y z
N MET A 1 32.15 -0.47 0.99
CA MET A 1 31.13 -0.07 -0.01
C MET A 1 29.92 -0.96 0.17
N THR A 2 28.88 -0.51 0.86
CA THR A 2 27.65 -1.27 1.07
C THR A 2 26.84 -1.27 -0.24
N ARG A 3 26.78 -2.42 -0.92
CA ARG A 3 25.90 -2.64 -2.09
C ARG A 3 24.44 -2.54 -1.63
N GLN A 4 23.87 -1.34 -1.70
CA GLN A 4 22.45 -1.12 -1.41
C GLN A 4 21.64 -1.85 -2.49
N ARG A 5 20.76 -2.77 -2.08
CA ARG A 5 19.86 -3.43 -3.03
C ARG A 5 18.96 -2.37 -3.65
N PRO A 6 18.83 -2.33 -4.99
CA PRO A 6 17.92 -1.39 -5.64
C PRO A 6 16.51 -1.60 -5.10
N THR A 7 15.78 -0.51 -4.92
CA THR A 7 14.41 -0.64 -4.42
C THR A 7 13.59 -1.42 -5.44
N ALA A 8 12.67 -2.29 -4.99
CA ALA A 8 11.91 -3.17 -5.91
C ALA A 8 11.18 -2.41 -7.03
N ARG A 9 10.92 -1.11 -6.81
CA ARG A 9 10.32 -0.19 -7.76
C ARG A 9 11.24 0.13 -8.95
N GLU A 10 12.56 0.13 -8.75
CA GLU A 10 13.57 0.31 -9.81
C GLU A 10 13.72 -0.93 -10.69
N LEU A 11 13.22 -2.09 -10.23
CA LEU A 11 13.25 -3.36 -10.97
C LEU A 11 11.95 -3.62 -11.75
N LEU A 12 10.92 -2.77 -11.56
CA LEU A 12 9.68 -2.83 -12.32
C LEU A 12 9.87 -2.16 -13.67
N THR A 13 10.06 -2.98 -14.70
CA THR A 13 10.03 -2.50 -16.10
C THR A 13 8.58 -2.40 -16.59
N PRO A 14 8.30 -1.57 -17.62
CA PRO A 14 6.96 -1.52 -18.22
C PRO A 14 6.44 -2.88 -18.69
N THR A 15 7.33 -3.78 -19.13
CA THR A 15 6.98 -5.16 -19.51
C THR A 15 6.54 -5.98 -18.29
N SER A 16 7.28 -5.88 -17.19
CA SER A 16 6.93 -6.54 -15.93
C SER A 16 5.58 -6.03 -15.40
N GLU A 17 5.33 -4.72 -15.47
CA GLU A 17 4.04 -4.13 -15.10
C GLU A 17 2.89 -4.69 -15.94
N LYS A 18 3.08 -4.81 -17.25
CA LYS A 18 2.08 -5.36 -18.18
C LYS A 18 1.78 -6.83 -17.89
N LEU A 19 2.80 -7.63 -17.55
CA LEU A 19 2.65 -9.03 -17.16
C LEU A 19 1.94 -9.18 -15.81
N LEU A 20 2.29 -8.36 -14.82
CA LEU A 20 1.64 -8.36 -13.51
C LEU A 20 0.17 -7.94 -13.63
N ALA A 21 -0.15 -6.99 -14.50
CA ALA A 21 -1.51 -6.52 -14.76
C ALA A 21 -2.41 -7.57 -15.41
N THR A 22 -1.85 -8.52 -16.18
CA THR A 22 -2.62 -9.55 -16.90
C THR A 22 -2.66 -10.88 -16.17
N VAL A 23 -1.51 -11.38 -15.71
CA VAL A 23 -1.39 -12.72 -15.10
C VAL A 23 -1.86 -12.71 -13.64
N TYR A 24 -1.62 -11.61 -12.94
CA TYR A 24 -1.87 -11.50 -11.50
C TYR A 24 -2.89 -10.41 -11.16
N ALA A 25 -3.75 -10.06 -12.13
CA ALA A 25 -4.76 -9.00 -11.98
C ALA A 25 -5.56 -9.10 -10.67
N GLY A 26 -5.98 -10.31 -10.30
CA GLY A 26 -6.70 -10.58 -9.05
C GLY A 26 -5.87 -10.30 -7.80
N GLN A 27 -4.61 -10.74 -7.76
CA GLN A 27 -3.72 -10.53 -6.63
C GLN A 27 -3.34 -9.06 -6.46
N VAL A 28 -3.06 -8.37 -7.57
CA VAL A 28 -2.79 -6.92 -7.56
C VAL A 28 -3.99 -6.15 -7.01
N ARG A 29 -5.20 -6.47 -7.48
CA ARG A 29 -6.45 -5.87 -6.96
C ARG A 29 -6.62 -6.13 -5.46
N ALA A 30 -6.41 -7.37 -5.02
CA ALA A 30 -6.52 -7.74 -3.60
C ALA A 30 -5.58 -6.91 -2.72
N VAL A 31 -4.30 -6.78 -3.10
CA VAL A 31 -3.31 -5.98 -2.35
C VAL A 31 -3.69 -4.49 -2.31
N VAL A 32 -4.20 -3.94 -3.41
CA VAL A 32 -4.65 -2.54 -3.46
C VAL A 32 -5.85 -2.32 -2.54
N ILE A 33 -6.84 -3.22 -2.56
CA ILE A 33 -8.01 -3.17 -1.68
C ILE A 33 -7.58 -3.26 -0.22
N GLU A 34 -6.76 -4.25 0.15
CA GLU A 34 -6.28 -4.43 1.53
C GLU A 34 -5.56 -3.16 2.03
N ARG A 35 -4.66 -2.60 1.21
CA ARG A 35 -3.92 -1.39 1.58
C ARG A 35 -4.85 -0.20 1.78
N THR A 36 -5.91 -0.10 0.99
CA THR A 36 -6.91 0.96 1.09
C THR A 36 -7.73 0.81 2.36
N LEU A 37 -8.25 -0.39 2.64
CA LEU A 37 -8.98 -0.69 3.88
C LEU A 37 -8.13 -0.41 5.12
N ARG A 38 -6.84 -0.79 5.10
CA ARG A 38 -5.91 -0.51 6.20
C ARG A 38 -5.73 0.99 6.43
N ARG A 39 -5.64 1.80 5.36
CA ARG A 39 -5.53 3.25 5.46
C ARG A 39 -6.80 3.88 6.03
N MET A 40 -7.97 3.38 5.62
CA MET A 40 -9.26 3.81 6.16
C MET A 40 -9.34 3.51 7.66
N ALA A 41 -9.05 2.27 8.06
CA ALA A 41 -9.03 1.89 9.47
C ALA A 41 -8.06 2.75 10.31
N GLN A 42 -6.89 3.09 9.77
CA GLN A 42 -5.96 4.01 10.44
C GLN A 42 -6.51 5.44 10.54
N ALA A 43 -7.22 5.93 9.53
CA ALA A 43 -7.85 7.25 9.56
C ALA A 43 -8.96 7.29 10.61
N ASP A 44 -9.81 6.26 10.66
CA ASP A 44 -10.89 6.13 11.64
C ASP A 44 -10.34 6.11 13.08
N GLN A 45 -9.28 5.34 13.32
CA GLN A 45 -8.60 5.33 14.63
C GLN A 45 -8.07 6.71 15.03
N ARG A 46 -7.48 7.47 14.09
CA ARG A 46 -7.02 8.84 14.36
C ARG A 46 -8.17 9.78 14.70
N MET A 47 -9.29 9.66 14.00
CA MET A 47 -10.49 10.46 14.29
C MET A 47 -11.02 10.17 15.70
N LEU A 48 -11.13 8.90 16.08
CA LEU A 48 -11.57 8.50 17.41
C LEU A 48 -10.65 9.04 18.52
N GLN A 49 -9.34 8.97 18.33
CA GLN A 49 -8.35 9.52 19.27
C GLN A 49 -8.42 11.05 19.36
N GLY A 50 -8.67 11.74 18.24
CA GLY A 50 -8.84 13.19 18.20
C GLY A 50 -10.11 13.67 18.92
N SER A 51 -11.21 12.94 18.78
CA SER A 51 -12.48 13.24 19.45
C SER A 51 -12.42 13.01 20.96
N GLN A 52 -11.72 11.97 21.43
CA GLN A 52 -11.49 11.75 22.86
C GLN A 52 -10.70 12.87 23.53
N ARG A 53 -9.70 13.45 22.83
CA ARG A 53 -8.88 14.55 23.35
C ARG A 53 -9.61 15.91 23.43
N ARG A 54 -10.75 16.07 22.76
CA ARG A 54 -11.56 17.30 22.82
C ARG A 54 -12.64 17.27 23.90
N HIS A 55 -12.90 16.10 24.49
CA HIS A 55 -13.93 15.90 25.52
C HIS A 55 -13.37 15.82 26.95
N THR A 56 -12.05 15.88 27.09
CA THR A 56 -11.33 16.14 28.35
C THR A 56 -10.90 17.60 28.41
#